data_AF-A0A2I1R0I9-F1
#
_entry.id   AF-A0A2I1R0I9-F1
#
_cell.length_a   1.000
_cell.length_b   1.000
_cell.length_c   1.000
_cell.angle_alpha   90.00
_cell.angle_beta   90.00
_cell.angle_gamma   90.00
#
_symmetry.space_group_name_H-M   'P 1'
#
loop_
_entity.id
_entity.type
_entity.pdbx_description
1 polymer ?
#
loop_
_entity_poly.entity_id
_entity_poly.type
_entity_poly.pdbx_seq_one_letter_code
_entity_poly.pdbx_strand_id
1 'polypeptide(L)'
;MIVMVDKPEVTHTDPPQPPATAIEPLPELETVTAGDDLTLTGTIGTETELDNTLALELDMLTALLWAPPARARQVVEALIGSRADRDAGTTSTALPAGSVIFLGSVHQDVFDTVVALLDEGSPATPVLVNARFADRGLTTRTRSVMLEIASPRHGRPVADSADLPHLAAALIDGWYRRGYRALLARMNQVTAERPTAELAGHWTALTGHQQTAETRWLAIRDTLARI
;
A
#
# COMPACT_ATOMS: atom_id res chain seq x y z
N MET A 1 50.63 61.96 -3.42
CA MET A 1 51.46 60.87 -3.97
C MET A 1 51.78 59.94 -2.80
N ILE A 2 50.89 58.97 -2.54
CA ILE A 2 51.01 57.52 -2.85
C ILE A 2 51.96 56.84 -1.84
N VAL A 3 51.62 55.80 -1.04
CA VAL A 3 50.45 54.91 -0.97
C VAL A 3 50.51 54.11 0.37
N MET A 4 49.35 53.79 0.96
CA MET A 4 49.17 52.77 2.00
C MET A 4 49.13 51.37 1.36
N VAL A 5 49.84 50.39 1.91
CA VAL A 5 49.67 48.94 1.63
C VAL A 5 50.11 48.20 2.89
N ASP A 6 49.53 47.09 3.34
CA ASP A 6 48.19 46.52 3.31
C ASP A 6 48.32 45.31 4.25
N LYS A 7 47.28 44.96 5.01
CA LYS A 7 47.32 43.74 5.85
C LYS A 7 47.10 42.53 4.92
N PRO A 8 47.76 41.38 5.13
CA PRO A 8 47.48 40.21 4.30
C PRO A 8 46.05 39.73 4.59
N GLU A 9 45.20 39.90 3.59
CA GLU A 9 43.86 39.35 3.47
C GLU A 9 43.99 37.83 3.34
N VAL A 10 43.44 37.10 4.32
CA VAL A 10 43.36 35.64 4.26
C VAL A 10 42.24 35.30 3.28
N THR A 11 42.59 34.99 2.04
CA THR A 11 41.69 34.39 1.06
C THR A 11 41.20 33.03 1.56
N HIS A 12 40.00 33.01 2.12
CA HIS A 12 39.20 31.79 2.22
C HIS A 12 38.67 31.48 0.81
N THR A 13 39.33 30.56 0.12
CA THR A 13 38.79 29.96 -1.10
C THR A 13 37.74 28.94 -0.68
N ASP A 14 36.47 29.33 -0.69
CA ASP A 14 35.37 28.36 -0.58
C ASP A 14 35.46 27.40 -1.79
N PRO A 15 35.44 26.07 -1.57
CA PRO A 15 35.38 25.14 -2.69
C PRO A 15 34.08 25.35 -3.48
N PRO A 16 34.10 25.15 -4.82
CA PRO A 16 32.91 25.35 -5.64
C PRO A 16 31.79 24.44 -5.12
N GLN A 17 30.74 25.06 -4.60
CA GLN A 17 29.52 24.40 -4.19
C GLN A 17 28.96 23.64 -5.39
N PRO A 18 28.80 22.31 -5.32
CA PRO A 18 28.20 21.57 -6.42
C PRO A 18 26.79 22.14 -6.67
N PRO A 19 26.35 22.23 -7.94
CA PRO A 19 25.03 22.75 -8.27
C PRO A 19 24.01 21.99 -7.44
N ALA A 20 23.13 22.73 -6.75
CA ALA A 20 22.02 22.18 -6.01
C ALA A 20 21.31 21.19 -6.93
N THR A 21 21.49 19.89 -6.68
CA THR A 21 20.74 18.84 -7.35
C THR A 21 19.30 19.17 -7.07
N ALA A 22 18.57 19.56 -8.11
CA ALA A 22 17.16 19.83 -8.04
C ALA A 22 16.51 18.62 -7.37
N ILE A 23 16.08 18.78 -6.13
CA ILE A 23 15.19 17.83 -5.48
C ILE A 23 13.93 17.92 -6.32
N GLU A 24 13.64 16.88 -7.11
CA GLU A 24 12.38 16.82 -7.85
C GLU A 24 11.23 17.03 -6.85
N PRO A 25 10.32 17.98 -7.13
CA PRO A 25 9.26 18.32 -6.19
C PRO A 25 8.37 17.10 -5.95
N LEU A 26 8.17 16.75 -4.68
CA LEU A 26 7.23 15.71 -4.25
C LEU A 26 5.83 16.01 -4.80
N PRO A 27 5.13 15.02 -5.39
CA PRO A 27 3.85 15.24 -6.04
C PRO A 27 2.76 15.68 -5.06
N GLU A 28 1.83 16.52 -5.53
CA GLU A 28 0.72 17.04 -4.73
C GLU A 28 -0.18 15.89 -4.24
N LEU A 29 -0.77 16.05 -3.05
CA LEU A 29 -1.62 15.06 -2.36
C LEU A 29 -2.73 14.49 -3.25
N GLU A 30 -3.19 15.28 -4.22
CA GLU A 30 -4.29 14.96 -5.13
C GLU A 30 -3.86 14.11 -6.34
N THR A 31 -2.55 13.88 -6.55
CA THR A 31 -1.99 13.30 -7.79
C THR A 31 -1.29 11.95 -7.60
N VAL A 32 -1.33 11.36 -6.42
CA VAL A 32 -0.63 10.11 -6.13
C VAL A 32 -1.36 8.92 -6.76
N THR A 33 -0.85 8.40 -7.89
CA THR A 33 -1.15 7.04 -8.38
C THR A 33 0.08 6.34 -8.97
N ALA A 34 0.23 5.08 -8.54
CA ALA A 34 0.97 3.92 -9.06
C ALA A 34 2.51 3.99 -9.21
N GLY A 35 3.21 3.18 -8.41
CA GLY A 35 4.42 2.46 -8.86
C GLY A 35 5.58 2.41 -7.87
N ASP A 36 6.17 3.57 -7.56
CA ASP A 36 7.52 3.64 -6.97
C ASP A 36 7.61 4.46 -5.66
N ASP A 37 6.49 4.94 -5.14
CA ASP A 37 6.47 5.68 -3.88
C ASP A 37 6.30 4.74 -2.67
N LEU A 38 7.34 4.58 -1.85
CA LEU A 38 7.29 3.80 -0.59
C LEU A 38 6.24 4.34 0.41
N THR A 39 5.70 5.55 0.19
CA THR A 39 4.58 6.07 0.97
C THR A 39 3.22 5.48 0.55
N LEU A 40 3.11 4.82 -0.61
CA LEU A 40 1.87 4.17 -1.08
C LEU A 40 1.45 2.97 -0.21
N THR A 41 2.42 2.18 0.27
CA THR A 41 2.16 1.08 1.21
C THR A 41 2.00 1.57 2.65
N GLY A 42 2.23 2.86 2.89
CA GLY A 42 2.31 3.50 4.19
C GLY A 42 3.59 3.16 4.96
N THR A 43 3.73 3.69 6.18
CA THR A 43 4.94 3.48 7.01
C THR A 43 4.72 2.44 8.11
N ILE A 44 5.76 1.63 8.34
CA ILE A 44 5.80 0.60 9.39
C ILE A 44 6.64 1.11 10.55
N GLY A 45 6.20 0.87 11.78
CA GLY A 45 6.83 1.41 12.97
C GLY A 45 8.03 0.58 13.45
N THR A 46 7.95 -0.75 13.41
CA THR A 46 8.99 -1.65 13.96
C THR A 46 9.20 -2.90 13.10
N GLU A 47 10.35 -3.57 13.26
CA GLU A 47 10.64 -4.85 12.61
C GLU A 47 9.63 -5.95 12.99
N THR A 48 9.21 -5.99 14.25
CA THR A 48 8.15 -6.92 14.69
C THR A 48 6.80 -6.62 14.03
N GLU A 49 6.47 -5.35 13.78
CA GLU A 49 5.27 -4.99 13.01
C GLU A 49 5.39 -5.44 11.54
N LEU A 50 6.57 -5.37 10.95
CA LEU A 50 6.84 -5.86 9.60
C LEU A 50 6.59 -7.37 9.51
N ASP A 51 7.21 -8.15 10.39
CA ASP A 51 7.07 -9.61 10.41
C ASP A 51 5.60 -10.04 10.63
N ASN A 52 4.91 -9.40 11.56
CA ASN A 52 3.49 -9.67 11.81
C ASN A 52 2.61 -9.31 10.62
N THR A 53 2.93 -8.23 9.91
CA THR A 53 2.21 -7.81 8.70
C THR A 53 2.39 -8.83 7.59
N LEU A 54 3.63 -9.26 7.33
CA LEU A 54 3.91 -10.26 6.30
C LEU A 54 3.29 -11.62 6.61
N ALA A 55 3.27 -12.02 7.88
CA ALA A 55 2.58 -13.24 8.31
C ALA A 55 1.05 -13.14 8.09
N LEU A 56 0.43 -12.02 8.45
CA LEU A 56 -1.00 -11.79 8.22
C LEU A 56 -1.36 -11.80 6.73
N GLU A 57 -0.52 -11.18 5.90
CA GLU A 57 -0.71 -11.18 4.45
C GLU A 57 -0.70 -12.60 3.88
N LEU A 58 0.25 -13.42 4.30
CA LEU A 58 0.35 -14.81 3.87
C LEU A 58 -0.84 -15.64 4.37
N ASP A 59 -1.26 -15.47 5.62
CA ASP A 59 -2.43 -16.16 6.19
C ASP A 59 -3.70 -15.80 5.40
N MET A 60 -3.88 -14.51 5.09
CA MET A 60 -5.00 -14.02 4.28
C MET A 60 -4.99 -14.62 2.87
N LEU A 61 -3.85 -14.59 2.17
CA LEU A 61 -3.73 -15.17 0.83
C LEU A 61 -3.96 -16.69 0.85
N THR A 62 -3.47 -17.36 1.88
CA THR A 62 -3.71 -18.81 2.07
C THR A 62 -5.21 -19.07 2.22
N ALA A 63 -5.88 -18.40 3.15
CA ALA A 63 -7.33 -18.54 3.33
C ALA A 63 -8.10 -18.19 2.03
N LEU A 64 -7.64 -17.19 1.27
CA LEU A 64 -8.27 -16.74 0.04
C LEU A 64 -8.17 -17.78 -1.09
N LEU A 65 -6.98 -18.34 -1.32
CA LEU A 65 -6.75 -19.31 -2.40
C LEU A 65 -7.41 -20.66 -2.12
N TRP A 66 -7.64 -20.99 -0.84
CA TRP A 66 -8.33 -22.20 -0.43
C TRP A 66 -9.85 -22.02 -0.19
N ALA A 67 -10.36 -20.78 -0.28
CA ALA A 67 -11.77 -20.51 -0.07
C ALA A 67 -12.67 -20.97 -1.24
N PRO A 68 -13.94 -21.32 -0.96
CA PRO A 68 -14.94 -21.50 -2.01
C PRO A 68 -15.03 -20.24 -2.89
N PRO A 69 -15.17 -20.37 -4.23
CA PRO A 69 -15.15 -19.23 -5.14
C PRO A 69 -16.17 -18.13 -4.83
N ALA A 70 -17.34 -18.50 -4.30
CA ALA A 70 -18.36 -17.55 -3.87
C ALA A 70 -17.89 -16.68 -2.70
N ARG A 71 -17.24 -17.28 -1.70
CA ARG A 71 -16.72 -16.56 -0.53
C ARG A 71 -15.51 -15.70 -0.90
N ALA A 72 -14.59 -16.23 -1.70
CA ALA A 72 -13.44 -15.47 -2.20
C ALA A 72 -13.91 -14.21 -2.96
N ARG A 73 -14.93 -14.34 -3.82
CA ARG A 73 -15.54 -13.21 -4.52
C ARG A 73 -16.17 -12.20 -3.57
N GLN A 74 -17.00 -12.64 -2.62
CA GLN A 74 -17.63 -11.73 -1.65
C GLN A 74 -16.60 -10.91 -0.88
N VAL A 75 -15.50 -11.53 -0.44
CA VAL A 75 -14.45 -10.82 0.30
C VAL A 75 -13.69 -9.86 -0.61
N VAL A 76 -13.29 -10.28 -1.82
CA VAL A 76 -12.62 -9.39 -2.77
C VAL A 76 -13.49 -8.19 -3.14
N GLU A 77 -14.77 -8.41 -3.43
CA GLU A 77 -15.72 -7.34 -3.75
C GLU A 77 -15.95 -6.41 -2.56
N ALA A 78 -15.93 -6.92 -1.33
CA ALA A 78 -15.98 -6.07 -0.13
C ALA A 78 -14.75 -5.16 -0.02
N LEU A 79 -13.57 -5.63 -0.43
CA LEU A 79 -12.33 -4.86 -0.36
C LEU A 79 -12.21 -3.80 -1.46
N ILE A 80 -12.45 -4.20 -2.72
CA ILE A 80 -12.11 -3.38 -3.90
C ILE A 80 -13.31 -3.07 -4.80
N GLY A 81 -14.52 -3.49 -4.41
CA GLY A 81 -15.73 -3.34 -5.21
C GLY A 81 -15.88 -4.42 -6.29
N SER A 82 -17.08 -4.51 -6.88
CA SER A 82 -17.29 -5.38 -8.03
C SER A 82 -16.48 -4.91 -9.23
N ARG A 83 -16.30 -5.78 -10.23
CA ARG A 83 -15.67 -5.40 -11.50
C ARG A 83 -16.36 -4.19 -12.13
N ALA A 84 -17.70 -4.17 -12.12
CA ALA A 84 -18.48 -3.07 -12.66
C ALA A 84 -18.24 -1.76 -11.90
N ASP A 85 -18.16 -1.82 -10.57
CA ASP A 85 -17.89 -0.63 -9.74
C ASP A 85 -16.49 -0.06 -10.00
N ARG A 86 -15.50 -0.94 -10.17
CA ARG A 86 -14.12 -0.55 -10.50
C ARG A 86 -14.01 0.07 -11.88
N ASP A 87 -14.64 -0.53 -12.89
CA ASP A 87 -14.65 -0.03 -14.27
C ASP A 87 -15.38 1.33 -14.37
N ALA A 88 -16.42 1.54 -13.55
CA ALA A 88 -17.16 2.80 -13.48
C ALA A 88 -16.48 3.87 -12.60
N GLY A 89 -15.45 3.52 -11.83
CA GLY A 89 -14.79 4.42 -10.88
C GLY A 89 -15.65 4.78 -9.66
N THR A 90 -16.66 3.98 -9.32
CA THR A 90 -17.65 4.28 -8.27
C THR A 90 -17.36 3.53 -6.97
N THR A 91 -16.12 3.58 -6.47
CA THR A 91 -15.70 2.87 -5.24
C THR A 91 -15.69 3.81 -4.02
N SER A 92 -16.86 4.35 -3.64
CA SER A 92 -16.97 5.20 -2.43
C SER A 92 -16.93 4.37 -1.15
N THR A 93 -17.40 3.12 -1.19
CA THR A 93 -17.47 2.18 -0.05
C THR A 93 -16.43 1.06 -0.09
N ALA A 94 -15.55 1.06 -1.10
CA ALA A 94 -14.47 0.11 -1.28
C ALA A 94 -13.16 0.85 -1.57
N LEU A 95 -12.03 0.16 -1.50
CA LEU A 95 -10.72 0.76 -1.80
C LEU A 95 -10.67 1.34 -3.22
N PRO A 96 -10.00 2.49 -3.41
CA PRO A 96 -9.79 3.06 -4.74
C PRO A 96 -9.13 2.08 -5.69
N ALA A 97 -9.47 2.17 -6.97
CA ALA A 97 -8.78 1.41 -8.01
C ALA A 97 -7.26 1.69 -7.97
N GLY A 98 -6.46 0.62 -8.10
CA GLY A 98 -5.00 0.71 -8.03
C GLY A 98 -4.41 0.78 -6.62
N SER A 99 -5.21 0.57 -5.57
CA SER A 99 -4.70 0.49 -4.19
C SER A 99 -3.75 -0.70 -4.01
N VAL A 100 -2.56 -0.45 -3.48
CA VAL A 100 -1.61 -1.50 -3.06
C VAL A 100 -1.92 -1.86 -1.61
N ILE A 101 -2.60 -2.99 -1.42
CA ILE A 101 -3.11 -3.44 -0.11
C ILE A 101 -2.00 -4.16 0.67
N PHE A 102 -1.21 -4.95 -0.04
CA PHE A 102 -0.15 -5.76 0.51
C PHE A 102 1.17 -5.00 0.51
N LEU A 103 1.90 -5.11 1.60
CA LEU A 103 3.27 -4.64 1.71
C LEU A 103 4.21 -5.53 0.89
N GLY A 104 4.02 -6.85 0.93
CA GLY A 104 4.80 -7.77 0.11
C GLY A 104 4.41 -7.62 -1.36
N SER A 105 5.34 -7.18 -2.21
CA SER A 105 5.06 -7.02 -3.65
C SER A 105 4.60 -8.32 -4.32
N VAL A 106 5.19 -9.46 -3.94
CA VAL A 106 4.75 -10.79 -4.41
C VAL A 106 3.37 -11.15 -3.87
N HIS A 107 3.01 -10.71 -2.66
CA HIS A 107 1.67 -10.92 -2.10
C HIS A 107 0.63 -10.11 -2.88
N GLN A 108 0.96 -8.86 -3.24
CA GLN A 108 0.12 -8.05 -4.14
C GLN A 108 -0.05 -8.73 -5.50
N ASP A 109 1.03 -9.23 -6.11
CA ASP A 109 0.97 -9.95 -7.39
C ASP A 109 0.03 -11.17 -7.35
N VAL A 110 0.00 -11.89 -6.22
CA VAL A 110 -0.92 -13.01 -5.97
C VAL A 110 -2.35 -12.51 -5.88
N PHE A 111 -2.61 -11.49 -5.06
CA PHE A 111 -3.94 -10.90 -4.90
C PHE A 111 -4.50 -10.39 -6.23
N ASP A 112 -3.72 -9.64 -7.00
CA ASP A 112 -4.13 -9.12 -8.31
C ASP A 112 -4.46 -10.25 -9.30
N THR A 113 -3.73 -11.35 -9.22
CA THR A 113 -4.00 -12.55 -10.03
C THR A 113 -5.29 -13.25 -9.60
N VAL A 114 -5.57 -13.31 -8.28
CA VAL A 114 -6.85 -13.81 -7.75
C VAL A 114 -8.01 -12.94 -8.25
N VAL A 115 -7.89 -11.62 -8.14
CA VAL A 115 -8.90 -10.67 -8.62
C VAL A 115 -9.21 -10.92 -10.10
N ALA A 116 -8.17 -10.99 -10.94
CA ALA A 116 -8.33 -11.24 -12.38
C ALA A 116 -9.05 -12.57 -12.67
N LEU A 117 -8.70 -13.66 -11.96
CA LEU A 117 -9.38 -14.96 -12.13
C LEU A 117 -10.86 -14.88 -11.74
N LEU A 118 -11.17 -14.23 -10.62
CA LEU A 118 -12.55 -14.08 -10.14
C LEU A 118 -13.41 -13.22 -11.08
N ASP A 119 -12.81 -12.17 -11.65
CA ASP A 119 -13.43 -11.26 -12.64
C ASP A 119 -13.73 -11.94 -13.97
N GLU A 120 -12.95 -12.96 -14.33
CA GLU A 120 -13.17 -13.85 -15.47
C GLU A 120 -14.20 -14.96 -15.17
N GLY A 121 -14.66 -15.07 -13.92
CA GLY A 121 -15.55 -16.15 -13.47
C GLY A 121 -14.83 -17.46 -13.14
N SER A 122 -13.50 -17.48 -13.17
CA SER A 122 -12.68 -18.65 -12.82
C SER A 122 -12.48 -18.76 -11.30
N PRO A 123 -12.30 -19.98 -10.76
CA PRO A 123 -11.88 -20.14 -9.37
C PRO A 123 -10.42 -19.69 -9.19
N ALA A 124 -10.10 -19.08 -8.06
CA ALA A 124 -8.76 -18.57 -7.78
C ALA A 124 -7.88 -19.56 -6.99
N THR A 125 -7.74 -20.78 -7.52
CA THR A 125 -6.97 -21.84 -6.82
C THR A 125 -5.46 -21.66 -6.97
N PRO A 126 -4.62 -22.23 -6.08
CA PRO A 126 -3.16 -22.17 -6.21
C PRO A 126 -2.64 -22.65 -7.56
N VAL A 127 -3.29 -23.65 -8.17
CA VAL A 127 -2.91 -24.20 -9.48
C VAL A 127 -3.13 -23.17 -10.58
N LEU A 128 -4.29 -22.50 -10.61
CA LEU A 128 -4.61 -21.52 -11.64
C LEU A 128 -3.80 -20.23 -11.47
N VAL A 129 -3.56 -19.80 -10.23
CA VAL A 129 -2.66 -18.67 -9.95
C VAL A 129 -1.24 -18.97 -10.43
N ASN A 130 -0.70 -20.17 -10.15
CA ASN A 130 0.60 -20.59 -10.66
C ASN A 130 0.65 -20.66 -12.19
N ALA A 131 -0.42 -21.12 -12.84
CA ALA A 131 -0.52 -21.12 -14.30
C ALA A 131 -0.44 -19.70 -14.87
N ARG A 132 -1.16 -18.74 -14.28
CA ARG A 132 -1.07 -17.32 -14.66
C ARG A 132 0.32 -16.74 -14.47
N PHE A 133 1.03 -17.12 -13.40
CA PHE A 133 2.42 -16.72 -13.21
C PHE A 133 3.37 -17.37 -14.23
N ALA A 134 3.12 -18.61 -14.64
CA ALA A 134 3.87 -19.26 -15.72
C ALA A 134 3.71 -18.52 -17.05
N ASP A 135 2.49 -18.17 -17.42
CA ASP A 135 2.20 -17.42 -18.66
C ASP A 135 2.90 -16.05 -18.70
N ARG A 136 3.07 -15.42 -17.54
CA ARG A 136 3.76 -14.10 -17.39
C ARG A 136 5.27 -14.22 -17.15
N GLY A 137 5.84 -15.43 -17.09
CA GLY A 137 7.26 -15.64 -16.80
C GLY A 137 7.69 -15.28 -15.37
N LEU A 138 6.76 -15.27 -14.41
CA LEU A 138 6.99 -14.84 -13.02
C LEU A 138 7.29 -15.99 -12.04
N THR A 139 7.34 -17.24 -12.52
CA THR A 139 7.43 -18.46 -11.68
C THR A 139 8.59 -18.44 -10.69
N THR A 140 9.78 -17.98 -11.10
CA THR A 140 10.95 -17.95 -10.21
C THR A 140 10.75 -16.98 -9.05
N ARG A 141 10.17 -15.81 -9.32
CA ARG A 141 9.90 -14.76 -8.32
C ARG A 141 8.83 -15.19 -7.32
N THR A 142 7.79 -15.89 -7.79
CA THR A 142 6.62 -16.24 -6.97
C THR A 142 6.74 -17.60 -6.27
N ARG A 143 7.73 -18.42 -6.64
CA ARG A 143 7.89 -19.81 -6.17
C ARG A 143 7.85 -19.96 -4.65
N SER A 144 8.57 -19.12 -3.91
CA SER A 144 8.67 -19.26 -2.45
C SER A 144 7.30 -19.05 -1.79
N VAL A 145 6.64 -17.94 -2.12
CA VAL A 145 5.31 -17.58 -1.60
C VAL A 145 4.27 -18.63 -1.99
N MET A 146 4.25 -19.07 -3.25
CA MET A 146 3.27 -20.07 -3.69
C MET A 146 3.48 -21.44 -3.03
N LEU A 147 4.72 -21.82 -2.72
CA LEU A 147 5.00 -23.02 -1.92
C LEU A 147 4.55 -22.86 -0.47
N GLU A 148 4.71 -21.68 0.09
CA GLU A 148 4.29 -21.38 1.46
C GLU A 148 2.76 -21.35 1.59
N ILE A 149 2.04 -20.81 0.60
CA ILE A 149 0.58 -20.88 0.54
C ILE A 149 0.07 -22.33 0.38
N ALA A 150 0.75 -23.13 -0.45
CA ALA A 150 0.37 -24.52 -0.67
C ALA A 150 0.70 -25.42 0.54
N SER A 151 1.74 -25.06 1.29
CA SER A 151 2.21 -25.80 2.45
C SER A 151 2.78 -24.84 3.50
N PRO A 152 1.90 -24.22 4.32
CA PRO A 152 2.33 -23.29 5.35
C PRO A 152 3.30 -23.99 6.30
N ARG A 153 4.51 -23.45 6.43
CA ARG A 153 5.56 -24.05 7.27
C ARG A 153 5.49 -23.49 8.69
N HIS A 154 5.74 -24.36 9.68
CA HIS A 154 6.00 -24.07 11.10
C HIS A 154 4.81 -23.67 11.99
N GLY A 155 4.37 -24.60 12.85
CA GLY A 155 3.90 -24.34 14.22
C GLY A 155 2.64 -23.49 14.44
N ARG A 156 2.07 -22.90 13.39
CA ARG A 156 0.82 -22.13 13.43
C ARG A 156 -0.30 -22.92 12.77
N PRO A 157 -1.55 -22.84 13.28
CA PRO A 157 -2.71 -23.36 12.57
C PRO A 157 -2.78 -22.77 11.15
N VAL A 158 -3.05 -23.61 10.15
CA VAL A 158 -3.29 -23.14 8.78
C VAL A 158 -4.57 -22.30 8.80
N ALA A 159 -4.50 -21.07 8.27
CA ALA A 159 -5.66 -20.21 8.11
C ALA A 159 -6.74 -20.91 7.27
N ASP A 160 -7.95 -21.03 7.82
CA ASP A 160 -9.07 -21.63 7.10
C ASP A 160 -9.77 -20.57 6.25
N SER A 161 -10.40 -21.00 5.18
CA SER A 161 -11.39 -20.25 4.41
C SER A 161 -12.52 -19.64 5.26
N ALA A 162 -12.75 -20.17 6.47
CA ALA A 162 -13.68 -19.59 7.46
C ALA A 162 -13.14 -18.31 8.09
N ASP A 163 -11.82 -18.17 8.22
CA ASP A 163 -11.16 -17.01 8.82
C ASP A 163 -11.01 -15.85 7.83
N LEU A 164 -11.26 -16.10 6.54
CA LEU A 164 -10.98 -15.15 5.46
C LEU A 164 -11.59 -13.74 5.68
N PRO A 165 -12.87 -13.56 6.07
CA PRO A 165 -13.41 -12.23 6.33
C PRO A 165 -12.71 -11.52 7.49
N HIS A 166 -12.31 -12.28 8.53
CA HIS A 166 -11.59 -11.74 9.69
C HIS A 166 -10.17 -11.31 9.33
N LEU A 167 -9.45 -12.15 8.57
CA LEU A 167 -8.10 -11.86 8.10
C LEU A 167 -8.10 -10.66 7.13
N ALA A 168 -9.09 -10.57 6.25
CA ALA A 168 -9.28 -9.42 5.37
C ALA A 168 -9.53 -8.12 6.16
N ALA A 169 -10.35 -8.17 7.22
CA ALA A 169 -10.58 -7.01 8.08
C ALA A 169 -9.29 -6.57 8.80
N ALA A 170 -8.52 -7.52 9.34
CA ALA A 170 -7.25 -7.22 9.98
C ALA A 170 -6.21 -6.65 9.01
N LEU A 171 -6.16 -7.16 7.76
CA LEU A 171 -5.29 -6.64 6.71
C LEU A 171 -5.61 -5.18 6.39
N ILE A 172 -6.90 -4.87 6.27
CA ILE A 172 -7.37 -3.50 5.99
C ILE A 172 -7.12 -2.56 7.17
N ASP A 173 -7.34 -3.01 8.41
CA ASP A 173 -7.00 -2.24 9.61
C ASP A 173 -5.50 -1.89 9.61
N GLY A 174 -4.65 -2.85 9.24
CA GLY A 174 -3.21 -2.64 9.07
C GLY A 174 -2.88 -1.64 7.96
N TRP A 175 -3.52 -1.78 6.80
CA TRP A 175 -3.34 -0.89 5.65
C TRP A 175 -3.69 0.57 5.99
N TYR A 176 -4.85 0.82 6.58
CA TYR A 176 -5.24 2.18 7.01
C TYR A 176 -4.29 2.74 8.08
N ARG A 177 -3.82 1.89 9.01
CA ARG A 177 -2.85 2.33 10.02
C ARG A 177 -1.52 2.76 9.39
N ARG A 178 -1.00 2.01 8.41
CA ARG A 178 0.22 2.37 7.68
C ARG A 178 0.03 3.67 6.89
N GLY A 179 -1.11 3.82 6.21
CA GLY A 179 -1.47 5.04 5.49
C GLY A 179 -1.56 6.26 6.41
N TYR A 180 -2.18 6.10 7.59
CA TYR A 180 -2.30 7.18 8.58
C TYR A 180 -0.94 7.61 9.12
N ARG A 181 0.00 6.69 9.34
CA ARG A 181 1.37 7.05 9.75
C ARG A 181 2.13 7.80 8.65
N ALA A 182 2.00 7.39 7.39
CA ALA A 182 2.58 8.11 6.26
C ALA A 182 1.99 9.52 6.14
N LEU A 183 0.68 9.64 6.36
CA LEU A 183 -0.02 10.92 6.39
C LEU A 183 0.53 11.87 7.47
N LEU A 184 0.72 11.37 8.70
CA LEU A 184 1.31 12.15 9.80
C LEU A 184 2.76 12.55 9.53
N ALA A 185 3.56 11.68 8.91
CA ALA A 185 4.92 12.01 8.51
C ALA A 185 4.94 13.16 7.48
N ARG A 186 4.05 13.08 6.48
CA ARG A 186 3.90 14.13 5.46
C ARG A 186 3.42 15.45 6.04
N MET A 187 2.53 15.41 7.04
CA MET A 187 2.14 16.60 7.78
C MET A 187 3.32 17.31 8.44
N ASN A 188 4.19 16.55 9.12
CA ASN A 188 5.37 17.11 9.76
C ASN A 188 6.33 17.75 8.74
N GLN A 189 6.38 17.20 7.53
CA GLN A 189 7.16 17.79 6.44
C GLN A 189 6.52 19.11 5.95
N VAL A 190 5.21 19.12 5.71
CA VAL A 190 4.48 20.31 5.25
C VAL A 190 4.61 21.47 6.24
N THR A 191 4.56 21.20 7.54
CA THR A 191 4.75 22.25 8.56
C THR A 191 6.16 22.81 8.60
N ALA A 192 7.16 22.06 8.15
CA ALA A 192 8.56 22.52 8.07
C ALA A 192 8.86 23.31 6.79
N GLU A 193 8.20 22.97 5.67
CA GLU A 193 8.58 23.46 4.34
C GLU A 193 7.64 24.53 3.76
N ARG A 194 6.39 24.64 4.23
CA ARG A 194 5.38 25.50 3.59
C ARG A 194 5.13 26.83 4.33
N PRO A 195 4.81 27.92 3.60
CA PRO A 195 4.43 29.19 4.22
C PRO A 195 3.20 29.05 5.12
N THR A 196 3.16 29.81 6.22
CA THR A 196 2.07 29.77 7.20
C THR A 196 0.68 30.01 6.58
N ALA A 197 0.59 30.84 5.54
CA ALA A 197 -0.66 31.15 4.85
C ALA A 197 -1.27 29.94 4.12
N GLU A 198 -0.46 28.95 3.73
CA GLU A 198 -0.90 27.74 3.02
C GLU A 198 -1.32 26.61 3.98
N LEU A 199 -0.88 26.66 5.24
CA LEU A 199 -1.09 25.58 6.22
C LEU A 199 -2.57 25.30 6.50
N ALA A 200 -3.42 26.34 6.50
CA ALA A 200 -4.86 26.16 6.75
C ALA A 200 -5.53 25.33 5.64
N GLY A 201 -5.18 25.57 4.37
CA GLY A 201 -5.69 24.81 3.24
C GLY A 201 -5.25 23.35 3.27
N HIS A 202 -3.98 23.10 3.61
CA HIS A 202 -3.47 21.74 3.79
C HIS A 202 -4.19 20.98 4.89
N TRP A 203 -4.49 21.61 6.03
CA TRP A 203 -5.23 20.97 7.11
C TRP A 203 -6.68 20.63 6.72
N THR A 204 -7.35 21.51 5.98
CA THR A 204 -8.70 21.24 5.48
C THR A 204 -8.72 20.05 4.51
N ALA A 205 -7.81 20.03 3.52
CA ALA A 205 -7.72 18.92 2.56
C ALA A 205 -7.44 17.58 3.27
N LEU A 206 -6.55 17.61 4.26
CA LEU A 206 -6.21 16.45 5.08
C LEU A 206 -7.41 15.89 5.83
N THR A 207 -8.17 16.77 6.48
CA THR A 207 -9.34 16.38 7.27
C THR A 207 -10.39 15.73 6.36
N GLY A 208 -10.62 16.29 5.16
CA GLY A 208 -11.50 15.69 4.16
C GLY A 208 -11.04 14.31 3.69
N HIS A 209 -9.73 14.14 3.47
CA HIS A 209 -9.16 12.84 3.12
C HIS A 209 -9.36 11.81 4.25
N GLN A 210 -9.12 12.20 5.51
CA GLN A 210 -9.30 11.34 6.67
C GLN A 210 -10.76 10.89 6.84
N GLN A 211 -11.73 11.81 6.72
CA GLN A 211 -13.15 11.49 6.83
C GLN A 211 -13.62 10.52 5.72
N THR A 212 -13.11 10.73 4.50
CA THR A 212 -13.39 9.84 3.36
C THR A 212 -12.81 8.45 3.60
N ALA A 213 -11.56 8.38 4.08
CA ALA A 213 -10.88 7.14 4.43
C ALA A 213 -11.60 6.37 5.55
N GLU A 214 -12.03 7.07 6.61
CA GLU A 214 -12.77 6.47 7.73
C GLU A 214 -14.13 5.92 7.30
N THR A 215 -14.89 6.70 6.51
CA THR A 215 -16.19 6.26 5.99
C THR A 215 -16.05 4.97 5.18
N ARG A 216 -15.04 4.91 4.32
CA ARG A 216 -14.74 3.73 3.50
C ARG A 216 -14.29 2.56 4.36
N TRP A 217 -13.39 2.78 5.31
CA TRP A 217 -12.90 1.76 6.25
C TRP A 217 -14.06 1.08 6.99
N LEU A 218 -14.98 1.88 7.56
CA LEU A 218 -16.16 1.38 8.25
C LEU A 218 -17.07 0.57 7.31
N ALA A 219 -17.32 1.06 6.10
CA ALA A 219 -18.14 0.36 5.11
C ALA A 219 -17.56 -1.01 4.71
N ILE A 220 -16.23 -1.09 4.53
CA ILE A 220 -15.53 -2.35 4.27
C ILE A 220 -15.69 -3.30 5.46
N ARG A 221 -15.43 -2.82 6.68
CA ARG A 221 -15.55 -3.63 7.90
C ARG A 221 -16.96 -4.17 8.12
N ASP A 222 -17.97 -3.33 7.93
CA ASP A 222 -19.37 -3.72 8.07
C ASP A 222 -19.78 -4.75 7.01
N THR A 223 -19.21 -4.67 5.81
CA THR A 223 -19.46 -5.65 4.75
C THR A 223 -18.79 -6.98 5.07
N LEU A 224 -17.52 -6.97 5.48
CA LEU A 224 -16.79 -8.18 5.88
C LEU A 224 -17.43 -8.88 7.08
N ALA A 225 -17.98 -8.14 8.05
CA ALA A 225 -18.66 -8.71 9.22
C ALA A 225 -19.98 -9.44 8.88
N ARG A 226 -20.52 -9.26 7.68
CA ARG A 226 -21.76 -9.89 7.20
C ARG A 226 -21.53 -11.14 6.34
N ILE A 227 -20.28 -11.48 6.04
CA ILE A 227 -19.86 -12.65 5.25
C ILE A 227 -19.57 -13.82 6.19
#